data_AF-U4U6R1-F1
#
_entry.id   AF-U4U6R1-F1
#
_cell.length_a   1.000
_cell.length_b   1.000
_cell.length_c   1.000
_cell.angle_alpha   90.00
_cell.angle_beta   90.00
_cell.angle_gamma   90.00
#
_symmetry.space_group_name_H-M   'P 1'
#
loop_
_entity.id
_entity.type
_entity.pdbx_description
1 polymer ?
#
loop_
_entity_poly.entity_id
_entity_poly.type
_entity_poly.pdbx_seq_one_letter_code
_entity_poly.pdbx_strand_id
1 'polypeptide(L)'
;MYAPSLLCEKVAEVRLAAIVLVSEVLKRTNADLTLSAKLLTLLSKKYAHGTKWRMRQTFVLLCTEILKREALSPQDFASAETGMLSDLLELSWDPVVNIRLGVANCIVKHLITNGKY
;
A
#
# COMPACT_ATOMS: atom_id res chain seq x y z
N MET A 1 -6.73 -11.88 18.36
CA MET A 1 -5.74 -11.73 17.27
C MET A 1 -6.24 -10.61 16.37
N TYR A 2 -5.58 -9.45 16.32
CA TYR A 2 -6.11 -8.26 15.62
C TYR A 2 -5.53 -8.17 14.19
N ALA A 3 -6.32 -7.70 13.22
CA ALA A 3 -5.95 -7.66 11.79
C ALA A 3 -4.55 -7.05 11.47
N PRO A 4 -4.07 -5.97 12.15
CA PRO A 4 -2.73 -5.43 11.89
C PRO A 4 -1.55 -6.34 12.28
N SER A 5 -1.80 -7.41 13.04
CA SER A 5 -0.76 -8.41 13.38
C SER A 5 -0.56 -9.43 12.25
N LEU A 6 -1.59 -9.67 11.44
CA LEU A 6 -1.55 -10.62 10.31
C LEU A 6 -0.77 -10.08 9.11
N LEU A 7 -0.66 -8.75 8.97
CA LEU A 7 0.20 -8.10 7.98
C LEU A 7 1.71 -8.37 8.19
N CYS A 8 2.11 -8.84 9.38
CA CYS A 8 3.48 -9.20 9.73
C CYS A 8 3.74 -10.71 9.75
N GLU A 9 2.76 -11.55 9.37
CA GLU A 9 2.85 -13.00 9.51
C GLU A 9 3.97 -13.59 8.61
N LYS A 10 4.59 -14.70 8.99
CA LYS A 10 5.70 -15.31 8.22
C LYS A 10 5.22 -15.99 6.93
N VAL A 11 4.07 -16.64 6.98
CA VAL A 11 3.34 -17.23 5.87
C VAL A 11 2.83 -16.13 4.95
N ALA A 12 3.23 -16.21 3.68
CA ALA A 12 2.90 -15.21 2.67
C ALA A 12 1.39 -15.11 2.41
N GLU A 13 0.70 -16.24 2.34
CA GLU A 13 -0.75 -16.29 2.09
C GLU A 13 -1.58 -15.60 3.18
N VAL A 14 -1.18 -15.75 4.45
CA VAL A 14 -1.88 -15.08 5.56
C VAL A 14 -1.68 -13.56 5.48
N ARG A 15 -0.47 -13.10 5.15
CA ARG A 15 -0.23 -11.67 4.90
C ARG A 15 -1.06 -11.15 3.73
N LEU A 16 -1.12 -11.90 2.63
CA LEU A 16 -1.87 -11.50 1.44
C LEU A 16 -3.36 -11.37 1.75
N ALA A 17 -3.94 -12.35 2.45
CA ALA A 17 -5.33 -12.29 2.91
C ALA A 17 -5.59 -11.07 3.80
N ALA A 18 -4.65 -10.75 4.70
CA ALA A 18 -4.75 -9.57 5.56
C ALA A 18 -4.65 -8.25 4.75
N ILE A 19 -3.76 -8.18 3.76
CA ILE A 19 -3.66 -7.02 2.86
C ILE A 19 -4.98 -6.80 2.13
N VAL A 20 -5.54 -7.86 1.54
CA VAL A 20 -6.82 -7.82 0.84
C VAL A 20 -7.94 -7.33 1.75
N LEU A 21 -8.01 -7.85 2.97
CA LEU A 21 -9.01 -7.42 3.96
C LEU A 21 -8.86 -5.93 4.30
N VAL A 22 -7.63 -5.46 4.53
CA VAL A 22 -7.38 -4.05 4.86
C VAL A 22 -7.77 -3.14 3.70
N SER A 23 -7.44 -3.50 2.45
CA SER A 23 -7.86 -2.76 1.26
C SER A 23 -9.38 -2.71 1.13
N GLU A 24 -10.09 -3.80 1.43
CA GLU A 24 -11.56 -3.85 1.41
C GLU A 24 -12.19 -3.00 2.52
N VAL A 25 -11.62 -3.03 3.73
CA VAL A 25 -12.04 -2.14 4.83
C VAL A 25 -11.87 -0.69 4.42
N LEU A 26 -10.70 -0.33 3.88
CA LEU A 26 -10.42 1.02 3.41
C LEU A 26 -11.44 1.46 2.36
N LYS A 27 -11.74 0.60 1.38
CA LYS A 27 -12.75 0.88 0.34
C LYS A 27 -14.12 1.23 0.93
N ARG A 28 -14.52 0.56 2.01
CA ARG A 28 -15.81 0.80 2.68
C ARG A 28 -15.80 2.02 3.61
N THR A 29 -14.65 2.37 4.16
CA THR A 29 -14.50 3.54 5.04
C THR A 29 -14.14 4.81 4.30
N ASN A 30 -13.80 4.73 3.00
CA ASN A 30 -13.32 5.87 2.22
C ASN A 30 -14.34 7.00 2.01
N ALA A 31 -15.60 6.82 2.41
CA ALA A 31 -16.56 7.91 2.52
C ALA A 31 -16.13 8.95 3.59
N ASP A 32 -15.32 8.55 4.57
CA ASP A 32 -14.60 9.42 5.50
C ASP A 32 -13.10 9.39 5.16
N LEU A 33 -12.69 10.38 4.35
CA LEU A 33 -11.30 10.56 3.92
C LEU A 33 -10.38 10.81 5.12
N THR A 34 -10.85 11.43 6.20
CA THR A 34 -10.03 11.73 7.39
C THR A 34 -9.70 10.45 8.15
N LEU A 35 -10.69 9.57 8.35
CA LEU A 35 -10.46 8.27 8.98
C LEU A 35 -9.53 7.40 8.14
N SER A 36 -9.75 7.40 6.83
CA SER A 36 -8.96 6.64 5.86
C SER A 36 -7.50 7.13 5.83
N ALA A 37 -7.27 8.44 5.76
CA ALA A 37 -5.93 9.04 5.82
C ALA A 37 -5.18 8.69 7.13
N LYS A 38 -5.88 8.69 8.27
CA LYS A 38 -5.28 8.29 9.56
C LYS A 38 -4.86 6.83 9.57
N LEU A 39 -5.70 5.93 9.06
CA LEU A 39 -5.38 4.51 8.94
C LEU A 39 -4.18 4.30 8.02
N LEU A 40 -4.17 4.94 6.85
CA LEU A 40 -3.08 4.86 5.88
C LEU A 40 -1.76 5.38 6.46
N THR A 41 -1.79 6.50 7.16
CA THR A 41 -0.61 7.06 7.85
C THR A 41 -0.05 6.07 8.87
N LEU A 42 -0.90 5.40 9.66
CA LEU A 42 -0.45 4.40 10.64
C LEU A 42 0.17 3.18 9.96
N LEU A 43 -0.42 2.72 8.85
CA LEU A 43 0.10 1.61 8.07
C LEU A 43 1.43 1.99 7.41
N SER A 44 1.53 3.16 6.81
CA SER A 44 2.76 3.64 6.19
C SER A 44 3.91 3.74 7.19
N LYS A 45 3.71 4.47 8.31
CA LYS A 45 4.71 4.58 9.37
C LYS A 45 5.21 3.23 9.87
N LYS A 46 4.31 2.24 9.94
CA LYS A 46 4.67 0.89 10.37
C LYS A 46 5.40 0.09 9.29
N TYR A 47 4.96 0.15 8.04
CA TYR A 47 5.40 -0.78 7.00
C TYR A 47 6.40 -0.20 6.01
N ALA A 48 6.17 1.02 5.50
CA ALA A 48 7.07 1.67 4.53
C ALA A 48 8.46 1.91 5.14
N HIS A 49 8.48 2.36 6.39
CA HIS A 49 9.71 2.69 7.14
C HIS A 49 10.23 1.54 8.01
N GLY A 50 9.69 0.33 7.82
CA GLY A 50 10.06 -0.83 8.62
C GLY A 50 11.50 -1.28 8.37
N THR A 51 12.24 -1.61 9.43
CA THR A 51 13.65 -2.09 9.31
C THR A 51 13.77 -3.42 8.56
N LYS A 52 12.75 -4.28 8.66
CA LYS A 52 12.71 -5.58 7.97
C LYS A 52 12.17 -5.40 6.55
N TRP A 53 12.90 -5.91 5.56
CA TRP A 53 12.48 -5.84 4.15
C TRP A 53 11.08 -6.40 3.91
N ARG A 54 10.66 -7.44 4.64
CA ARG A 54 9.30 -8.00 4.54
C ARG A 54 8.20 -7.00 4.85
N MET A 55 8.43 -6.06 5.78
CA MET A 55 7.46 -5.03 6.13
C MET A 55 7.30 -4.04 4.99
N ARG A 56 8.41 -3.63 4.38
CA ARG A 56 8.42 -2.73 3.22
C ARG A 56 7.81 -3.39 1.98
N GLN A 57 8.07 -4.67 1.77
CA GLN A 57 7.37 -5.46 0.76
C GLN A 57 5.85 -5.52 1.02
N THR A 58 5.42 -5.74 2.27
CA THR A 58 4.00 -5.67 2.65
C THR A 58 3.40 -4.31 2.30
N PHE A 59 4.11 -3.21 2.52
CA PHE A 59 3.64 -1.88 2.14
C PHE A 59 3.43 -1.73 0.63
N VAL A 60 4.39 -2.18 -0.19
CA VAL A 60 4.26 -2.14 -1.66
C VAL A 60 3.06 -2.97 -2.14
N LEU A 61 2.87 -4.17 -1.58
CA LEU A 61 1.72 -5.02 -1.89
C LEU A 61 0.40 -4.39 -1.44
N LEU A 62 0.38 -3.73 -0.29
CA LEU A 62 -0.78 -2.98 0.19
C LEU A 62 -1.14 -1.83 -0.76
N CYS A 63 -0.16 -1.03 -1.20
CA CYS A 63 -0.39 0.02 -2.20
C CYS A 63 -0.97 -0.55 -3.48
N THR A 64 -0.42 -1.68 -3.94
CA THR A 64 -0.89 -2.37 -5.14
C THR A 64 -2.34 -2.81 -5.00
N GLU A 65 -2.73 -3.45 -3.89
CA GLU A 65 -4.11 -3.91 -3.69
C GLU A 65 -5.09 -2.77 -3.43
N ILE A 66 -4.67 -1.67 -2.79
CA ILE A 66 -5.50 -0.46 -2.65
C ILE A 66 -5.87 0.10 -4.03
N LEU A 67 -4.90 0.27 -4.93
CA LEU A 67 -5.15 0.81 -6.25
C LEU A 67 -5.90 -0.18 -7.15
N LYS A 68 -5.48 -1.45 -7.17
CA LYS A 68 -6.12 -2.52 -7.95
C LYS A 68 -7.60 -2.71 -7.59
N ARG A 69 -7.97 -2.52 -6.33
CA ARG A 69 -9.35 -2.66 -5.86
C ARG A 69 -10.13 -1.36 -5.89
N GLU A 70 -9.52 -0.26 -6.33
CA GLU A 70 -10.12 1.08 -6.31
C GLU A 70 -10.61 1.43 -4.90
N ALA A 71 -9.81 1.07 -3.88
CA ALA A 71 -10.09 1.46 -2.49
C ALA A 71 -9.81 2.96 -2.28
N LEU A 72 -8.91 3.53 -3.09
CA LEU A 72 -8.69 4.95 -3.28
C LEU A 72 -8.64 5.23 -4.78
N SER A 73 -9.07 6.41 -5.21
CA SER A 73 -8.76 6.88 -6.56
C SER A 73 -7.24 7.12 -6.70
N PRO A 74 -6.66 7.03 -7.91
CA PRO A 74 -5.25 7.39 -8.12
C PRO A 74 -4.93 8.82 -7.64
N GLN A 75 -5.87 9.75 -7.77
CA GLN A 75 -5.75 11.12 -7.28
C GLN A 75 -5.66 11.17 -5.75
N ASP A 76 -6.54 10.48 -5.04
CA ASP A 76 -6.54 10.44 -3.56
C ASP A 76 -5.30 9.72 -3.02
N PHE A 77 -4.87 8.65 -3.70
CA PHE A 77 -3.63 7.94 -3.39
C PHE A 77 -2.40 8.84 -3.54
N ALA A 78 -2.40 9.70 -4.55
CA ALA A 78 -1.33 10.67 -4.80
C ALA A 78 -1.44 11.94 -3.95
N SER A 79 -2.53 12.13 -3.21
CA SER A 79 -2.75 13.32 -2.41
C SER A 79 -1.76 13.44 -1.25
N ALA A 80 -1.42 14.68 -0.90
CA ALA A 80 -0.55 14.97 0.24
C ALA A 80 -1.15 14.51 1.59
N GLU A 81 -2.48 14.40 1.68
CA GLU A 81 -3.16 13.97 2.91
C GLU A 81 -2.90 12.51 3.26
N THR A 82 -2.78 11.63 2.25
CA THR A 82 -2.53 10.20 2.50
C THR A 82 -1.04 9.88 2.65
N GLY A 83 -0.16 10.65 1.98
CA GLY A 83 1.29 10.43 1.96
C GLY A 83 1.74 9.15 1.24
N MET A 84 0.79 8.34 0.76
CA MET A 84 1.02 6.98 0.25
C MET A 84 1.98 6.94 -0.94
N LEU A 85 1.78 7.85 -1.90
CA LEU A 85 2.66 7.94 -3.07
C LEU A 85 4.09 8.35 -2.68
N SER A 86 4.24 9.27 -1.72
CA SER A 86 5.57 9.70 -1.25
C SER A 86 6.32 8.50 -0.66
N ASP A 87 5.71 7.80 0.28
CA ASP A 87 6.31 6.65 0.94
C ASP A 87 6.60 5.50 -0.05
N LEU A 88 5.74 5.31 -1.07
CA LEU A 88 5.96 4.32 -2.11
C LEU A 88 7.17 4.68 -3.00
N LEU A 89 7.34 5.95 -3.34
CA LEU A 89 8.47 6.43 -4.15
C LEU A 89 9.79 6.37 -3.38
N GLU A 90 9.79 6.59 -2.07
CA GLU A 90 11.01 6.40 -1.27
C GLU A 90 11.54 4.95 -1.38
N LEU A 91 10.64 3.97 -1.46
CA LEU A 91 11.01 2.56 -1.66
C LEU A 91 11.54 2.25 -3.06
N SER A 92 11.50 3.17 -4.03
CA SER A 92 12.15 2.96 -5.33
C SER A 92 13.67 2.83 -5.19
N TRP A 93 14.23 3.31 -4.08
CA TRP A 93 15.66 3.24 -3.75
C TRP A 93 15.99 2.14 -2.73
N ASP A 94 15.05 1.25 -2.40
CA ASP A 94 15.26 0.20 -1.41
C ASP A 94 16.46 -0.69 -1.79
N PRO A 95 17.33 -1.09 -0.85
CA PRO A 95 18.45 -2.00 -1.13
C PRO A 95 18.00 -3.34 -1.74
N VAL A 96 16.78 -3.80 -1.45
CA VAL A 96 16.25 -5.07 -1.93
C VAL A 96 15.60 -4.92 -3.31
N VAL A 97 16.16 -5.60 -4.31
CA VAL A 97 15.69 -5.58 -5.73
C VAL A 97 14.20 -5.88 -5.85
N ASN A 98 13.71 -6.90 -5.14
CA ASN A 98 12.30 -7.30 -5.23
C ASN A 98 11.32 -6.21 -4.75
N ILE A 99 11.74 -5.35 -3.81
CA ILE A 99 10.94 -4.21 -3.38
C ILE A 99 10.88 -3.19 -4.50
N ARG A 100 12.03 -2.82 -5.08
CA ARG A 100 12.09 -1.88 -6.21
C ARG A 100 11.26 -2.34 -7.41
N LEU A 101 11.33 -3.63 -7.76
CA LEU A 101 10.50 -4.22 -8.82
C LEU A 101 9.00 -4.16 -8.48
N GLY A 102 8.64 -4.37 -7.21
CA GLY A 102 7.26 -4.21 -6.74
C GLY A 102 6.76 -2.77 -6.89
N VAL A 103 7.57 -1.78 -6.52
CA VAL A 103 7.26 -0.35 -6.67
C VAL A 103 7.03 -0.01 -8.14
N ALA A 104 7.98 -0.38 -9.02
CA ALA A 104 7.86 -0.14 -10.46
C ALA A 104 6.59 -0.78 -11.04
N ASN A 105 6.30 -2.03 -10.67
CA ASN A 105 5.08 -2.71 -11.10
C ASN A 105 3.80 -2.01 -10.62
N CYS A 106 3.78 -1.58 -9.36
CA CYS A 106 2.63 -0.86 -8.79
C CYS A 106 2.35 0.42 -9.60
N ILE A 107 3.38 1.24 -9.82
CA ILE A 107 3.26 2.52 -10.54
C ILE A 107 2.81 2.29 -11.99
N VAL A 108 3.50 1.43 -12.73
CA VAL A 108 3.23 1.21 -14.16
C VAL A 108 1.85 0.60 -14.40
N LYS A 109 1.39 -0.31 -13.53
CA LYS A 109 0.12 -1.01 -13.74
C LYS A 109 -1.10 -0.24 -13.23
N HIS A 110 -0.92 0.65 -12.25
CA HIS A 110 -2.05 1.20 -11.51
C HIS A 110 -2.08 2.72 -11.36
N LEU A 111 -0.96 3.42 -11.55
CA LEU A 111 -0.91 4.88 -11.46
C LEU A 111 -0.69 5.55 -12.82
N ILE A 112 0.18 4.99 -13.64
CA ILE A 112 0.37 5.46 -15.00
C ILE A 112 -0.77 4.89 -15.83
N THR A 113 -1.78 5.72 -16.10
CA THR A 113 -2.71 5.46 -17.19
C THR A 113 -1.90 5.59 -18.48
N ASN A 114 -1.49 4.45 -19.07
CA ASN A 114 -1.09 4.45 -20.47
C ASN A 114 -2.31 4.93 -21.24
N GLY A 115 -2.30 6.21 -21.63
CA GLY A 115 -3.35 6.83 -22.40
C GLY A 115 -3.67 5.92 -23.58
N LYS A 116 -4.85 5.30 -23.54
CA LYS A 116 -5.49 4.81 -24.76
C LYS A 116 -5.86 6.06 -25.55
N TYR A 117 -4.91 6.54 -26.34
CA TYR A 117 -5.18 7.40 -27.48
C TYR A 117 -5.85 6.57 -28.57
#